data_AF-A0A0J8QSI2-F1
#
_entry.id   AF-A0A0J8QSI2-F1
#
_cell.length_a   1.000
_cell.length_b   1.000
_cell.length_c   1.000
_cell.angle_alpha   90.00
_cell.angle_beta   90.00
_cell.angle_gamma   90.00
#
_symmetry.space_group_name_H-M   'P 1'
#
loop_
_entity.id
_entity.type
_entity.pdbx_description
1 polymer ?
#
loop_
_entity_poly.entity_id
_entity_poly.type
_entity_poly.pdbx_seq_one_letter_code
_entity_poly.pdbx_strand_id
1 'polypeptide(L)'
;MELRFPNEYNVLILPPSFPYGGMENPVYTFATPSIISKDRQNVDVIAHEISHSWSGNLVTNCSWEHFWLNEGWTTYLERRIQAAIHGEPYRHFSAIIGWKHLVDSVERHGDTHEFTKLVVDLKGKDPDDAFSSVPYEKGFTFIFHLENLIGKDKFDKFIPHGQVLGLV
;
A
#
# COMPACT_ATOMS: atom_id res chain seq x y z
N MET A 1 21.80 9.21 2.89
CA MET A 1 21.40 7.99 2.17
C MET A 1 20.49 8.44 1.04
N GLU A 2 20.90 8.24 -0.22
CA GLU A 2 20.13 8.68 -1.39
C GLU A 2 19.18 7.55 -1.79
N LEU A 3 17.86 7.81 -1.77
CA LEU A 3 16.84 6.83 -2.18
C LEU A 3 16.75 6.84 -3.71
N ARG A 4 17.29 5.83 -4.37
CA ARG A 4 17.25 5.70 -5.84
C ARG A 4 16.21 4.67 -6.26
N PHE A 5 15.50 4.96 -7.34
CA PHE A 5 14.66 3.98 -8.01
C PHE A 5 15.52 2.76 -8.42
N PRO A 6 15.03 1.52 -8.31
CA PRO A 6 15.79 0.36 -8.78
C PRO A 6 16.12 0.52 -10.27
N ASN A 7 17.35 0.19 -10.66
CA ASN A 7 17.80 0.31 -12.06
C ASN A 7 17.01 -0.60 -13.03
N GLU A 8 16.30 -1.59 -12.49
CA GLU A 8 15.51 -2.56 -13.22
C GLU A 8 14.24 -2.87 -12.43
N TYR A 9 13.09 -2.92 -13.13
CA TYR A 9 11.80 -3.30 -12.56
C TYR A 9 11.06 -4.19 -13.56
N ASN A 10 10.92 -5.47 -13.23
CA ASN A 10 10.23 -6.45 -14.05
C ASN A 10 8.91 -6.87 -13.39
N VAL A 11 7.93 -7.20 -14.24
CA VAL A 11 6.64 -7.76 -13.80
C VAL A 11 6.49 -9.16 -14.40
N LEU A 12 6.39 -10.17 -13.54
CA LEU A 12 6.13 -11.54 -13.92
C LEU A 12 4.65 -11.88 -13.72
N ILE A 13 3.95 -12.15 -14.83
CA ILE A 13 2.56 -12.61 -14.79
C ILE A 13 2.55 -14.10 -14.44
N LEU A 14 1.99 -14.43 -13.28
CA LEU A 14 1.91 -15.80 -12.78
C LEU A 14 0.69 -16.57 -13.33
N PRO A 15 0.62 -17.91 -13.16
CA PRO A 15 -0.57 -18.67 -13.49
C PRO A 15 -1.82 -18.23 -12.71
N PRO A 16 -3.03 -18.53 -13.19
CA PRO A 16 -4.28 -18.15 -12.52
C PRO A 16 -4.48 -18.68 -11.09
N SER A 17 -3.64 -19.62 -10.64
CA SER A 17 -3.65 -20.14 -9.27
C SER A 17 -2.93 -19.24 -8.26
N PHE A 18 -2.29 -18.15 -8.70
CA PHE A 18 -1.67 -17.19 -7.79
C PHE A 18 -2.75 -16.51 -6.92
N PRO A 19 -2.64 -16.56 -5.58
CA PRO A 19 -3.76 -16.19 -4.71
C PRO A 19 -3.90 -14.69 -4.42
N TYR A 20 -2.91 -13.87 -4.81
CA TYR A 20 -2.86 -12.44 -4.51
C TYR A 20 -3.01 -11.57 -5.77
N GLY A 21 -3.25 -10.27 -5.58
CA GLY A 21 -3.19 -9.28 -6.67
C GLY A 21 -1.77 -9.12 -7.20
N GLY A 22 -0.83 -8.90 -6.29
CA GLY A 22 0.60 -8.86 -6.56
C GLY A 22 1.42 -9.34 -5.37
N MET A 23 2.74 -9.42 -5.56
CA MET A 23 3.73 -9.61 -4.51
C MET A 23 5.01 -8.87 -4.92
N GLU A 24 5.54 -8.08 -4.00
CA GLU A 24 6.57 -7.06 -4.20
C GLU A 24 8.00 -7.59 -4.30
N ASN A 25 8.17 -8.85 -4.72
CA ASN A 25 9.48 -9.50 -4.82
C ASN A 25 10.49 -8.58 -5.55
N PRO A 26 11.61 -8.18 -4.90
CA PRO A 26 12.53 -7.21 -5.47
C PRO A 26 13.01 -7.63 -6.87
N VAL A 27 13.08 -6.65 -7.79
CA VAL A 27 13.41 -6.81 -9.23
C VAL A 27 12.33 -7.52 -10.05
N TYR A 28 11.62 -8.51 -9.50
CA TYR A 28 10.59 -9.30 -10.20
C TYR A 28 9.26 -9.31 -9.45
N THR A 29 8.49 -8.24 -9.56
CA THR A 29 7.12 -8.17 -9.03
C THR A 29 6.28 -9.29 -9.63
N PHE A 30 5.66 -10.11 -8.78
CA PHE A 30 4.70 -11.11 -9.23
C PHE A 30 3.33 -10.48 -9.34
N ALA A 31 2.59 -10.79 -10.40
CA ALA A 31 1.25 -10.26 -10.61
C ALA A 31 0.29 -11.34 -11.11
N THR A 32 -0.97 -11.22 -10.68
CA THR A 32 -2.07 -12.06 -11.16
C THR A 32 -2.38 -11.79 -12.64
N PRO A 33 -2.79 -12.79 -13.43
CA PRO A 33 -3.21 -12.55 -14.81
C PRO A 33 -4.48 -11.70 -14.92
N SER A 34 -5.24 -11.50 -13.84
CA SER A 34 -6.47 -10.67 -13.85
C SER A 34 -6.20 -9.16 -14.03
N ILE A 35 -4.95 -8.70 -13.91
CA ILE A 35 -4.59 -7.32 -14.24
C ILE A 35 -4.61 -7.05 -15.76
N ILE A 36 -4.58 -8.11 -16.59
CA ILE A 36 -4.60 -7.99 -18.05
C ILE A 36 -6.05 -7.81 -18.51
N SER A 37 -6.58 -6.59 -18.35
CA SER A 37 -7.96 -6.23 -18.66
C SER A 37 -8.19 -5.77 -20.11
N LYS A 38 -7.14 -5.66 -20.93
CA LYS A 38 -7.10 -5.08 -22.30
C LYS A 38 -7.38 -3.57 -22.41
N ASP A 39 -7.83 -2.93 -21.34
CA ASP A 39 -8.12 -1.48 -21.27
C ASP A 39 -7.22 -0.73 -20.28
N ARG A 40 -6.30 -1.46 -19.61
CA ARG A 40 -5.36 -0.95 -18.60
C ARG A 40 -6.02 -0.37 -17.33
N GLN A 41 -7.29 -0.70 -17.05
CA GLN A 41 -7.97 -0.20 -15.84
C GLN A 41 -7.46 -0.88 -14.55
N ASN A 42 -6.86 -2.07 -14.62
CA ASN A 42 -6.41 -2.82 -13.43
C ASN A 42 -4.91 -2.66 -13.13
N VAL A 43 -4.26 -1.61 -13.66
CA VAL A 43 -2.80 -1.43 -13.50
C VAL A 43 -2.40 -0.76 -12.18
N ASP A 44 -3.36 -0.33 -11.36
CA ASP A 44 -3.11 0.23 -10.02
C ASP A 44 -2.35 -0.75 -9.11
N VAL A 45 -2.54 -2.06 -9.30
CA VAL A 45 -1.73 -3.09 -8.63
C VAL A 45 -0.24 -2.85 -8.87
N ILE A 46 0.16 -2.44 -10.08
CA ILE A 46 1.57 -2.14 -10.36
C ILE A 46 2.05 -0.89 -9.60
N ALA A 47 1.19 0.12 -9.39
CA ALA A 47 1.50 1.28 -8.57
C ALA A 47 1.64 0.94 -7.08
N HIS A 48 0.94 -0.10 -6.62
CA HIS A 48 1.11 -0.67 -5.29
C HIS A 48 2.46 -1.37 -5.17
N GLU A 49 2.72 -2.36 -6.02
CA GLU A 49 3.94 -3.17 -5.95
C GLU A 49 5.22 -2.34 -6.17
N ILE A 50 5.18 -1.33 -7.03
CA ILE A 50 6.33 -0.44 -7.23
C ILE A 50 6.60 0.41 -5.98
N SER A 51 5.56 0.81 -5.24
CA SER A 51 5.68 1.60 -4.01
C SER A 51 6.39 0.82 -2.90
N HIS A 52 6.18 -0.50 -2.86
CA HIS A 52 6.90 -1.39 -1.95
C HIS A 52 8.42 -1.37 -2.13
N SER A 53 8.93 -0.93 -3.29
CA SER A 53 10.37 -0.68 -3.49
C SER A 53 10.99 0.21 -2.41
N TRP A 54 10.18 1.08 -1.78
CA TRP A 54 10.58 1.86 -0.61
C TRP A 54 9.93 1.35 0.68
N SER A 55 8.59 1.27 0.73
CA SER A 55 7.82 0.85 1.91
C SER A 55 7.65 -0.66 1.96
N GLY A 56 8.58 -1.36 2.61
CA GLY A 56 8.64 -2.81 2.67
C GLY A 56 10.02 -3.31 2.29
N ASN A 57 10.43 -3.11 1.03
CA ASN A 57 11.70 -3.64 0.53
C ASN A 57 12.92 -2.89 1.07
N LEU A 58 12.84 -1.57 1.22
CA LEU A 58 13.95 -0.76 1.72
C LEU A 58 13.80 -0.40 3.19
N VAL A 59 12.60 0.01 3.59
CA VAL A 59 12.23 0.23 4.99
C VAL A 59 11.22 -0.84 5.36
N THR A 60 11.69 -1.85 6.07
CA THR A 60 10.89 -3.03 6.44
C THR A 60 10.40 -2.92 7.88
N ASN A 61 9.15 -3.31 8.13
CA ASN A 61 8.65 -3.56 9.48
C ASN A 61 9.55 -4.55 10.25
N CYS A 62 9.78 -4.29 11.53
CA CYS A 62 10.61 -5.17 12.36
C CYS A 62 9.90 -6.46 12.81
N SER A 63 8.57 -6.47 12.74
CA SER A 63 7.73 -7.63 13.04
C SER A 63 6.34 -7.49 12.38
N TRP A 64 5.60 -8.58 12.30
CA TRP A 64 4.27 -8.62 11.66
C TRP A 64 3.21 -7.81 12.40
N GLU A 65 3.38 -7.55 13.70
CA GLU A 65 2.55 -6.63 14.47
C GLU A 65 2.60 -5.19 13.93
N HIS A 66 3.69 -4.85 13.23
CA HIS A 66 3.93 -3.56 12.61
C HIS A 66 3.74 -3.58 11.09
N PHE A 67 3.02 -4.57 10.54
CA PHE A 67 2.81 -4.73 9.10
C PHE A 67 2.19 -3.50 8.42
N TRP A 68 1.42 -2.69 9.15
CA TRP A 68 0.90 -1.41 8.65
C TRP A 68 2.01 -0.42 8.21
N LEU A 69 3.23 -0.55 8.72
CA LEU A 69 4.37 0.26 8.27
C LEU A 69 4.78 -0.06 6.83
N ASN A 70 4.56 -1.29 6.37
CA ASN A 70 4.71 -1.62 4.95
C ASN A 70 3.45 -1.15 4.23
N GLU A 71 2.32 -1.80 4.52
CA GLU A 71 1.11 -1.66 3.69
C GLU A 71 0.46 -0.28 3.74
N GLY A 72 0.38 0.33 4.91
CA GLY A 72 -0.20 1.66 5.05
C GLY A 72 0.61 2.72 4.29
N TRP A 73 1.94 2.61 4.32
CA TRP A 73 2.83 3.48 3.55
C TRP A 73 2.78 3.19 2.06
N THR A 74 2.72 1.91 1.66
CA THR A 74 2.58 1.52 0.25
C THR A 74 1.27 2.04 -0.33
N THR A 75 0.13 1.81 0.33
CA THR A 75 -1.17 2.35 -0.10
C THR A 75 -1.17 3.88 -0.16
N TYR A 76 -0.45 4.55 0.75
CA TYR A 76 -0.26 5.99 0.69
C TYR A 76 0.54 6.44 -0.54
N LEU A 77 1.67 5.79 -0.84
CA LEU A 77 2.50 6.10 -2.00
C LEU A 77 1.82 5.75 -3.33
N GLU A 78 1.13 4.62 -3.41
CA GLU A 78 0.29 4.22 -4.53
C GLU A 78 -0.71 5.33 -4.88
N ARG A 79 -1.46 5.80 -3.87
CA ARG A 79 -2.44 6.86 -4.02
C ARG A 79 -1.81 8.22 -4.38
N ARG A 80 -0.56 8.46 -3.98
CA ARG A 80 0.22 9.63 -4.42
C ARG A 80 0.65 9.54 -5.88
N ILE A 81 1.03 8.35 -6.36
CA ILE A 81 1.31 8.09 -7.79
C ILE A 81 0.04 8.30 -8.61
N GLN A 82 -1.08 7.72 -8.17
CA GLN A 82 -2.39 7.93 -8.79
C GLN A 82 -2.76 9.42 -8.89
N ALA A 83 -2.51 10.21 -7.82
CA ALA A 83 -2.73 11.66 -7.84
C ALA A 83 -1.87 12.37 -8.89
N ALA A 84 -0.63 11.95 -9.04
CA ALA A 84 0.29 12.58 -9.98
C ALA A 84 -0.07 12.26 -11.44
N ILE A 85 -0.61 11.07 -11.73
CA ILE A 85 -1.06 10.67 -13.08
C ILE A 85 -2.46 11.21 -13.41
N HIS A 86 -3.40 11.12 -12.46
CA HIS A 86 -4.84 11.34 -12.71
C HIS A 86 -5.42 12.56 -12.00
N GLY A 87 -4.64 13.23 -11.14
CA GLY A 87 -5.06 14.37 -10.33
C GLY A 87 -5.57 14.00 -8.94
N GLU A 88 -5.55 14.98 -8.03
CA GLU A 88 -6.00 14.82 -6.64
C GLU A 88 -7.43 14.24 -6.48
N PRO A 89 -8.44 14.59 -7.30
CA PRO A 89 -9.76 13.98 -7.19
C PRO A 89 -9.74 12.45 -7.30
N TYR A 90 -8.83 11.90 -8.12
CA TYR A 90 -8.68 10.45 -8.26
C TYR A 90 -8.10 9.81 -6.99
N ARG A 91 -7.09 10.43 -6.38
CA ARG A 91 -6.55 10.00 -5.08
C ARG A 91 -7.63 9.96 -4.01
N HIS A 92 -8.45 11.02 -3.93
CA HIS A 92 -9.57 11.09 -3.00
C HIS A 92 -10.63 10.02 -3.28
N PHE A 93 -10.93 9.74 -4.56
CA PHE A 93 -11.84 8.67 -4.95
C PHE A 93 -11.33 7.29 -4.51
N SER A 94 -10.05 6.98 -4.77
CA SER A 94 -9.38 5.76 -4.29
C SER A 94 -9.43 5.65 -2.76
N ALA A 95 -9.20 6.75 -2.04
CA ALA A 95 -9.31 6.81 -0.58
C ALA A 95 -10.73 6.54 -0.06
N ILE A 96 -11.78 6.99 -0.76
CA ILE A 96 -13.18 6.73 -0.39
C ILE A 96 -13.52 5.24 -0.56
N ILE A 97 -13.07 4.62 -1.65
CA ILE A 97 -13.21 3.17 -1.86
C ILE A 97 -12.48 2.40 -0.76
N GLY A 98 -11.25 2.79 -0.46
CA GLY A 98 -10.46 2.23 0.63
C GLY A 98 -11.12 2.34 2.01
N TRP A 99 -11.73 3.48 2.31
CA TRP A 99 -12.50 3.68 3.53
C TRP A 99 -13.69 2.70 3.63
N LYS A 100 -14.40 2.47 2.52
CA LYS A 100 -15.47 1.46 2.47
C LYS A 100 -14.93 0.06 2.77
N HIS A 101 -13.78 -0.32 2.19
CA HIS A 101 -13.13 -1.60 2.48
C HIS A 101 -12.68 -1.73 3.94
N LEU A 102 -12.24 -0.65 4.57
CA LEU A 102 -11.90 -0.63 5.99
C LEU A 102 -13.13 -0.88 6.84
N VAL A 103 -14.22 -0.16 6.59
CA VAL A 103 -15.50 -0.33 7.31
C VAL A 103 -15.97 -1.78 7.19
N ASP A 104 -15.98 -2.34 5.98
CA ASP A 104 -16.41 -3.72 5.75
C ASP A 104 -15.54 -4.75 6.49
N SER A 105 -14.22 -4.54 6.56
CA SER A 105 -13.33 -5.43 7.31
C SER A 105 -13.49 -5.29 8.82
N VAL A 106 -13.75 -4.09 9.33
CA VAL A 106 -14.03 -3.87 10.76
C VAL A 106 -15.37 -4.51 11.13
N GLU A 107 -16.42 -4.33 10.33
CA GLU A 107 -17.72 -4.95 10.55
C GLU A 107 -17.65 -6.48 10.52
N ARG A 108 -16.88 -7.07 9.60
CA ARG A 108 -16.69 -8.53 9.51
C ARG A 108 -16.03 -9.12 10.75
N HIS A 109 -15.06 -8.42 11.35
CA HIS A 109 -14.37 -8.89 12.56
C HIS A 109 -15.09 -8.54 13.85
N GLY A 110 -15.79 -7.40 13.88
CA GLY A 110 -16.24 -6.72 15.09
C GLY A 110 -15.31 -5.57 15.47
N ASP A 111 -15.89 -4.42 15.84
CA ASP A 111 -15.21 -3.15 16.14
C ASP A 111 -14.20 -3.21 17.30
N THR A 112 -14.32 -4.20 18.17
CA THR A 112 -13.44 -4.45 19.32
C THR A 112 -12.44 -5.58 19.11
N HIS A 113 -12.46 -6.23 17.94
CA HIS A 113 -11.60 -7.38 17.65
C HIS A 113 -10.13 -6.97 17.50
N GLU A 114 -9.20 -7.81 17.97
CA GLU A 114 -7.75 -7.54 17.97
C GLU A 114 -7.22 -7.15 16.59
N PHE A 115 -7.62 -7.88 15.54
CA PHE A 115 -7.20 -7.65 14.16
C PHE A 115 -7.79 -6.41 13.49
N THR A 116 -8.64 -5.65 14.21
CA THR A 116 -9.02 -4.31 13.75
C THR A 116 -8.06 -3.23 14.25
N LYS A 117 -7.14 -3.52 15.16
CA LYS A 117 -6.12 -2.55 15.60
C LYS A 117 -5.09 -2.32 14.50
N LEU A 118 -4.47 -1.14 14.52
CA LEU A 118 -3.39 -0.80 13.59
C LEU A 118 -2.09 -1.54 13.94
N VAL A 119 -1.83 -1.70 15.24
CA VAL A 119 -0.77 -2.56 15.78
C VAL A 119 -1.48 -3.68 16.53
N VAL A 120 -1.31 -4.90 16.02
CA VAL A 120 -1.98 -6.11 16.54
C VAL A 120 -1.05 -6.86 17.50
N ASP A 121 -1.61 -7.70 18.37
CA ASP A 121 -0.86 -8.71 19.10
C ASP A 121 -1.02 -10.10 18.44
N LEU A 122 0.08 -10.63 17.92
CA LEU A 122 0.16 -11.92 17.23
C LEU A 122 0.71 -13.05 18.11
N LYS A 123 0.91 -12.83 19.41
CA LYS A 123 1.47 -13.86 20.29
C LYS A 123 0.60 -15.13 20.27
N GLY A 124 1.17 -16.21 19.75
CA GLY A 124 0.49 -17.51 19.65
C GLY A 124 -0.59 -17.60 18.57
N LYS A 125 -0.58 -16.68 17.58
CA LYS A 125 -1.51 -16.64 16.46
C LYS A 125 -0.75 -16.77 15.14
N ASP A 126 -1.40 -17.27 14.11
CA ASP A 126 -0.85 -17.26 12.76
C ASP A 126 -0.92 -15.83 12.20
N PRO A 127 0.17 -15.24 11.66
CA PRO A 127 0.11 -13.96 10.98
C PRO A 127 -0.91 -13.93 9.83
N ASP A 128 -1.16 -15.06 9.16
CA ASP A 128 -2.15 -15.16 8.09
C ASP A 128 -3.58 -14.91 8.60
N ASP A 129 -3.87 -15.22 9.88
CA ASP A 129 -5.18 -14.95 10.50
C ASP A 129 -5.45 -13.44 10.65
N ALA A 130 -4.39 -12.62 10.72
CA ALA A 130 -4.50 -11.17 10.84
C ALA A 130 -4.59 -10.47 9.47
N PHE A 131 -4.40 -11.21 8.37
CA PHE A 131 -4.42 -10.64 7.04
C PHE A 131 -5.82 -10.11 6.68
N SER A 132 -5.90 -8.82 6.36
CA SER A 132 -7.14 -8.13 6.01
C SER A 132 -6.82 -6.78 5.36
N SER A 133 -7.83 -6.02 4.95
CA SER A 133 -7.63 -4.63 4.48
C SER A 133 -7.31 -3.64 5.62
N VAL A 134 -7.33 -4.05 6.89
CA VAL A 134 -7.11 -3.16 8.03
C VAL A 134 -5.71 -2.51 8.01
N PRO A 135 -4.59 -3.24 7.95
CA PRO A 135 -3.25 -2.63 7.94
C PRO A 135 -3.03 -1.67 6.76
N TYR A 136 -3.60 -1.98 5.59
CA TYR A 136 -3.60 -1.15 4.39
C TYR A 136 -4.36 0.16 4.63
N GLU A 137 -5.66 0.06 4.90
CA GLU A 137 -6.56 1.21 4.84
C GLU A 137 -6.56 2.04 6.12
N LYS A 138 -6.40 1.40 7.29
CA LYS A 138 -6.23 2.12 8.55
C LYS A 138 -4.84 2.77 8.61
N GLY A 139 -3.81 2.11 8.10
CA GLY A 139 -2.47 2.65 7.95
C GLY A 139 -2.45 3.87 7.02
N PHE A 140 -3.01 3.72 5.82
CA PHE A 140 -3.21 4.84 4.90
C PHE A 140 -3.96 6.00 5.57
N THR A 141 -5.09 5.72 6.23
CA THR A 141 -5.92 6.78 6.83
C THR A 141 -5.15 7.55 7.91
N PHE A 142 -4.35 6.85 8.72
CA PHE A 142 -3.50 7.49 9.72
C PHE A 142 -2.45 8.40 9.07
N ILE A 143 -1.76 7.93 8.03
CA ILE A 143 -0.74 8.72 7.31
C ILE A 143 -1.38 9.92 6.60
N PHE A 144 -2.53 9.71 5.95
CA PHE A 144 -3.29 10.77 5.29
C PHE A 144 -3.82 11.80 6.28
N HIS A 145 -4.22 11.38 7.49
CA HIS A 145 -4.55 12.30 8.57
C HIS A 145 -3.35 13.16 8.98
N LEU A 146 -2.15 12.58 9.10
CA LEU A 146 -0.92 13.33 9.39
C LEU A 146 -0.56 14.32 8.26
N GLU A 147 -0.71 13.94 6.99
CA GLU A 147 -0.53 14.85 5.84
C GLU A 147 -1.46 16.07 5.97
N ASN A 148 -2.75 15.83 6.25
CA ASN A 148 -3.74 16.90 6.38
C ASN A 148 -3.48 17.80 7.60
N LEU A 149 -3.05 17.21 8.72
CA LEU A 149 -2.75 17.94 9.94
C LEU A 149 -1.52 18.86 9.78
N ILE A 150 -0.49 18.39 9.09
CA ILE A 150 0.80 19.09 8.95
C ILE A 150 0.78 20.02 7.71
N GLY A 151 -0.02 19.67 6.71
CA GLY A 151 -0.02 20.26 5.37
C GLY A 151 0.94 19.52 4.43
N LYS A 152 0.46 19.20 3.22
CA LYS A 152 1.16 18.37 2.24
C LYS A 152 2.60 18.82 1.95
N ASP A 153 2.84 20.11 1.75
CA ASP A 153 4.19 20.62 1.42
C ASP A 153 5.22 20.40 2.55
N LYS A 154 4.76 20.40 3.80
CA LYS A 154 5.62 20.10 4.95
C LYS A 154 5.77 18.60 5.14
N PHE A 155 4.70 17.84 4.89
CA PHE A 155 4.73 16.37 4.93
C PHE A 155 5.66 15.79 3.86
N ASP A 156 5.70 16.38 2.66
CA ASP A 156 6.59 16.00 1.57
C ASP A 156 8.08 16.17 1.91
N LYS A 157 8.43 16.96 2.93
CA LYS A 157 9.80 17.07 3.45
C LYS A 157 10.15 15.98 4.45
N PHE A 158 9.15 15.36 5.08
CA PHE A 158 9.33 14.25 6.01
C PHE A 158 9.59 12.94 5.26
N ILE A 159 8.86 12.72 4.17
CA ILE A 159 9.14 11.62 3.24
C ILE A 159 10.46 11.97 2.55
N PRO A 160 11.53 11.15 2.65
CA PRO A 160 12.81 11.51 2.05
C PRO A 160 12.67 11.58 0.52
N HIS A 161 12.53 12.82 0.03
CA HIS A 161 12.65 13.28 -1.36
C HIS A 161 11.76 12.65 -2.44
N GLY A 162 10.79 13.44 -2.93
CA GLY A 162 10.81 14.12 -4.25
C GLY A 162 11.14 13.39 -5.56
N GLN A 163 11.79 12.22 -5.56
CA GLN A 163 12.06 11.44 -6.78
C GLN A 163 10.96 10.41 -7.08
N VAL A 164 10.28 9.87 -6.06
CA VAL A 164 9.04 9.08 -6.27
C VAL A 164 7.99 9.93 -7.00
N LEU A 165 7.96 11.22 -6.69
CA LEU A 165 7.05 12.20 -7.28
C LEU A 165 7.64 12.94 -8.50
N GLY A 166 8.95 12.86 -8.72
CA GLY A 166 9.63 13.45 -9.88
C GLY A 166 9.81 12.49 -11.06
N LEU A 167 9.39 11.23 -10.87
CA LEU A 167 9.22 10.23 -11.92
C LEU A 167 7.79 10.22 -12.50
N VAL A 168 6.94 11.16 -12.05
CA VAL A 168 5.61 11.45 -12.58
C VAL A 168 5.53 12.90 -13.02
#